data_AF-A0A0K8P957-F1
#
_entry.id   AF-A0A0K8P957-F1
#
_cell.length_a   1.000
_cell.length_b   1.000
_cell.length_c   1.000
_cell.angle_alpha   90.00
_cell.angle_beta   90.00
_cell.angle_gamma   90.00
#
_symmetry.space_group_name_H-M   'P 1'
#
loop_
_entity.id
_entity.type
_entity.pdbx_description
1 polymer ?
#
loop_
_entity_poly.entity_id
_entity_poly.type
_entity_poly.pdbx_seq_one_letter_code
_entity_poly.pdbx_strand_id
1 'polypeptide(L)'
;MTMYTYYPKCRPSELPRLLSIGVMLGALVQHTDDADQVVTRAPDDGSVWDPIGAIYRETGELDAEGMPVREPLLDPDGAPFWHGNLTSPVHLYARALALAADRPEVAAALDDLRRLWMLDESGEPNAPANPARTLWEA
;
A
#
# COMPACT_ATOMS: atom_id res chain seq x y z
N MET A 1 -16.62 -9.91 10.13
CA MET A 1 -15.33 -10.41 9.61
C MET A 1 -14.30 -9.35 9.96
N THR A 2 -13.16 -9.73 10.54
CA THR A 2 -12.12 -8.74 10.87
C THR A 2 -11.54 -8.17 9.57
N MET A 3 -11.43 -6.85 9.49
CA MET A 3 -10.76 -6.15 8.39
C MET A 3 -9.41 -5.64 8.87
N TYR A 4 -8.42 -5.71 8.00
CA TYR A 4 -7.07 -5.18 8.23
C TYR A 4 -6.85 -3.99 7.30
N THR A 5 -6.31 -2.90 7.83
CA THR A 5 -5.98 -1.70 7.05
C THR A 5 -4.47 -1.58 6.91
N TYR A 6 -3.99 -1.70 5.67
CA TYR A 6 -2.59 -1.56 5.31
C TYR A 6 -2.33 -0.21 4.67
N TYR A 7 -1.09 0.26 4.82
CA TYR A 7 -0.65 1.58 4.40
C TYR A 7 0.55 1.47 3.46
N PRO A 8 0.39 0.82 2.28
CA PRO A 8 1.51 0.59 1.40
C PRO A 8 2.27 1.86 1.06
N LYS A 9 3.60 1.76 1.06
CA LYS A 9 4.52 2.83 0.70
C LYS A 9 5.68 2.25 -0.10
N CYS A 10 5.96 2.85 -1.25
CA CYS A 10 7.05 2.39 -2.10
C CYS A 10 7.60 3.50 -2.99
N ARG A 11 8.74 3.24 -3.64
CA ARG A 11 9.15 4.08 -4.77
C ARG A 11 8.20 3.81 -5.95
N PRO A 12 7.99 4.76 -6.87
CA PRO A 12 7.17 4.53 -8.05
C PRO A 12 7.62 3.32 -8.89
N SER A 13 8.94 3.09 -8.99
CA SER A 13 9.51 1.93 -9.70
C SER A 13 9.19 0.58 -9.04
N GLU A 14 8.81 0.57 -7.76
CA GLU A 14 8.48 -0.62 -6.99
C GLU A 14 6.97 -0.90 -6.95
N LEU A 15 6.15 0.04 -7.42
CA LEU A 15 4.70 -0.12 -7.44
C LEU A 15 4.25 -1.40 -8.15
N PRO A 16 4.81 -1.81 -9.31
CA PRO A 16 4.44 -3.08 -9.93
C PRO A 16 4.69 -4.30 -9.02
N ARG A 17 5.80 -4.30 -8.27
CA ARG A 17 6.12 -5.37 -7.31
C ARG A 17 5.14 -5.39 -6.14
N LEU A 18 4.81 -4.22 -5.60
CA LEU A 18 3.82 -4.06 -4.53
C LEU A 18 2.46 -4.63 -4.95
N LEU A 19 1.95 -4.23 -6.11
CA LEU A 19 0.67 -4.71 -6.65
C LEU A 19 0.70 -6.21 -6.92
N SER A 20 1.78 -6.72 -7.52
CA SER A 20 1.95 -8.15 -7.77
C SER A 20 1.89 -8.98 -6.49
N ILE A 21 2.50 -8.52 -5.39
CA ILE A 21 2.39 -9.18 -4.08
C ILE A 21 0.94 -9.18 -3.59
N GLY A 22 0.24 -8.05 -3.69
CA GLY A 22 -1.18 -7.95 -3.31
C GLY A 22 -2.06 -8.94 -4.08
N VAL A 23 -1.84 -9.08 -5.38
CA VAL A 23 -2.56 -10.05 -6.23
C VAL A 23 -2.19 -11.49 -5.87
N MET A 24 -0.91 -11.79 -5.70
CA MET A 24 -0.41 -13.12 -5.34
C MET A 24 -1.02 -13.63 -4.02
N LEU A 25 -1.24 -12.73 -3.07
CA LEU A 25 -1.85 -13.05 -1.77
C LEU A 25 -3.38 -13.05 -1.81
N GLY A 26 -3.99 -12.62 -2.92
CA GLY A 26 -5.44 -12.54 -3.10
C GLY A 26 -6.10 -11.33 -2.44
N ALA A 27 -5.33 -10.34 -2.02
CA ALA A 27 -5.84 -9.11 -1.42
C ALA A 27 -6.17 -8.03 -2.47
N LEU A 28 -5.67 -8.21 -3.70
CA LEU A 28 -5.99 -7.43 -4.89
C LEU A 28 -6.31 -8.37 -6.04
N VAL A 29 -6.96 -7.86 -7.08
CA VAL A 29 -7.18 -8.57 -8.34
C VAL A 29 -6.79 -7.69 -9.52
N GLN A 30 -6.31 -8.32 -10.59
CA GLN A 30 -6.13 -7.69 -11.88
C GLN A 30 -7.37 -7.89 -12.75
N HIS A 31 -7.75 -6.85 -13.48
CA HIS A 31 -8.76 -6.92 -14.52
C HIS A 31 -8.26 -6.13 -15.74
N THR A 32 -8.82 -6.43 -16.90
CA THR A 32 -8.62 -5.63 -18.11
C THR A 32 -9.80 -4.70 -18.26
N ASP A 33 -9.56 -3.40 -18.42
CA ASP A 33 -10.63 -2.42 -18.68
C ASP A 33 -11.04 -2.41 -20.17
N ASP A 34 -12.05 -1.59 -20.51
CA ASP A 34 -12.58 -1.48 -21.88
C ASP A 34 -11.57 -0.92 -22.90
N ALA A 35 -10.41 -0.43 -22.43
CA ALA A 35 -9.31 0.07 -23.25
C ALA A 35 -8.13 -0.92 -23.34
N ASP A 36 -8.37 -2.20 -23.02
CA ASP A 36 -7.38 -3.27 -22.97
C ASP A 36 -6.21 -3.01 -21.99
N GLN A 37 -6.41 -2.16 -20.98
CA GLN A 37 -5.40 -1.88 -19.96
C GLN A 37 -5.56 -2.80 -18.75
N VAL A 38 -4.44 -3.35 -18.27
CA VAL A 38 -4.42 -4.13 -17.01
C VAL A 38 -4.44 -3.17 -15.82
N VAL A 39 -5.50 -3.24 -15.03
CA VAL A 39 -5.74 -2.41 -13.86
C VAL A 39 -5.92 -3.28 -12.62
N THR A 40 -5.39 -2.80 -11.48
CA THR A 40 -5.48 -3.50 -10.20
C THR A 40 -6.56 -2.87 -9.33
N ARG A 41 -7.45 -3.68 -8.76
CA ARG A 41 -8.54 -3.25 -7.88
C ARG A 41 -8.70 -4.17 -6.68
N ALA A 42 -9.50 -3.75 -5.70
CA ALA A 42 -9.94 -4.63 -4.62
C ALA A 42 -10.88 -5.73 -5.15
N PRO A 43 -10.88 -6.93 -4.54
CA PRO A 43 -11.90 -7.94 -4.78
C PRO A 43 -13.31 -7.46 -4.41
N ASP A 44 -14.34 -8.08 -4.99
CA ASP A 44 -15.75 -7.81 -4.69
C ASP A 44 -16.21 -8.50 -3.38
N ASP A 45 -15.43 -8.34 -2.30
CA ASP A 45 -15.63 -8.97 -0.99
C ASP A 45 -15.76 -7.96 0.18
N GLY A 46 -15.93 -6.68 -0.16
CA GLY A 46 -15.94 -5.57 0.80
C GLY A 46 -14.55 -4.99 1.07
N SER A 47 -13.50 -5.50 0.44
CA SER A 47 -12.18 -4.86 0.42
C SER A 47 -12.23 -3.49 -0.28
N VAL A 48 -11.36 -2.58 0.14
CA VAL A 48 -11.20 -1.24 -0.45
C VAL A 48 -9.74 -1.02 -0.80
N TRP A 49 -9.47 -0.72 -2.06
CA TRP A 49 -8.16 -0.31 -2.57
C TRP A 49 -8.22 1.18 -2.93
N ASP A 50 -7.48 2.01 -2.20
CA ASP A 50 -7.43 3.46 -2.37
C ASP A 50 -6.00 3.88 -2.77
N PRO A 51 -5.67 3.92 -4.07
CA PRO A 51 -4.40 4.44 -4.54
C PRO A 51 -4.37 5.98 -4.41
N ILE A 52 -3.57 6.50 -3.49
CA ILE A 52 -3.57 7.95 -3.17
C ILE A 52 -2.57 8.71 -4.04
N GLY A 53 -1.35 8.20 -4.20
CA GLY A 53 -0.30 8.87 -4.97
C GLY A 53 0.86 9.36 -4.12
N ALA A 54 1.43 10.51 -4.47
CA ALA A 54 2.64 11.02 -3.84
C ALA A 54 2.41 11.39 -2.36
N ILE A 55 3.41 11.08 -1.53
CA ILE A 55 3.43 11.46 -0.11
C ILE A 55 3.93 12.89 0.02
N TYR A 56 3.25 13.70 0.84
CA TYR A 56 3.70 15.04 1.21
C TYR A 56 3.87 15.16 2.72
N ARG A 57 4.85 15.95 3.15
CA ARG A 57 5.02 16.39 4.54
C ARG A 57 4.84 17.89 4.63
N GLU A 58 4.40 18.37 5.79
CA GLU A 58 4.40 19.80 6.10
C GLU A 58 5.83 20.25 6.39
N THR A 59 6.22 21.41 5.85
CA THR A 59 7.56 21.99 6.05
C THR A 59 7.66 22.73 7.38
N GLY A 60 6.52 23.02 8.02
CA GLY A 60 6.40 23.90 9.18
C GLY A 60 6.24 25.37 8.82
N GLU A 61 6.25 25.70 7.53
CA GLU A 61 6.00 27.05 7.03
C GLU A 61 4.52 27.24 6.68
N LEU A 62 4.06 28.50 6.71
CA LEU A 62 2.76 28.90 6.19
C LEU A 62 2.96 29.76 4.94
N ASP A 63 2.12 29.58 3.92
CA ASP A 63 2.11 30.44 2.74
C ASP A 63 1.49 31.82 3.02
N ALA A 64 1.38 32.67 1.99
CA ALA A 64 0.88 34.04 2.14
C ALA A 64 -0.57 34.10 2.63
N GLU A 65 -1.33 33.02 2.42
CA GLU A 65 -2.71 32.84 2.83
C GLU A 65 -2.84 32.15 4.20
N GLY A 66 -1.70 31.81 4.85
CA GLY A 66 -1.67 31.15 6.15
C GLY A 66 -1.89 29.65 6.11
N MET A 67 -1.81 29.03 4.93
CA MET A 67 -1.98 27.59 4.74
C MET A 67 -0.63 26.86 4.90
N PRO A 68 -0.60 25.66 5.50
CA PRO A 68 0.64 24.89 5.62
C PRO A 68 1.27 24.58 4.27
N VAL A 69 2.54 24.97 4.11
CA VAL A 69 3.35 24.58 2.95
C VAL A 69 3.69 23.10 3.06
N ARG A 70 3.53 22.39 1.95
CA ARG A 70 3.77 20.96 1.85
C ARG A 70 4.77 20.67 0.75
N GLU A 71 5.67 19.72 1.02
CA GLU A 71 6.64 19.25 0.05
C GLU A 71 6.58 17.72 -0.08
N PRO A 72 6.89 17.17 -1.27
CA PRO A 72 6.88 15.74 -1.46
C PRO A 72 7.98 15.08 -0.63
N LEU A 73 7.67 13.91 -0.07
CA LEU A 73 8.66 13.07 0.59
C LEU A 73 9.43 12.31 -0.49
N LEU A 74 10.71 12.62 -0.65
CA LEU A 74 11.55 12.05 -1.71
C LEU A 74 12.30 10.81 -1.24
N ASP A 75 12.52 9.88 -2.16
CA ASP A 75 13.44 8.78 -2.01
C ASP A 75 14.91 9.25 -2.18
N PRO A 76 15.92 8.38 -1.96
CA PRO A 76 17.32 8.76 -2.11
C PRO A 76 17.72 9.24 -3.51
N ASP A 77 16.95 8.90 -4.53
CA ASP A 77 17.19 9.25 -5.94
C ASP A 77 16.45 10.55 -6.32
N GLY A 78 15.72 11.17 -5.38
CA GLY A 78 14.98 12.42 -5.56
C GLY A 78 13.57 12.25 -6.11
N ALA A 79 13.07 11.02 -6.25
CA ALA A 79 11.71 10.75 -6.71
C ALA A 79 10.71 10.73 -5.53
N PRO A 80 9.50 11.28 -5.67
CA PRO A 80 8.50 11.21 -4.60
C PRO A 80 8.11 9.76 -4.27
N PHE A 81 8.01 9.44 -2.99
CA PHE A 81 7.38 8.20 -2.54
C PHE A 81 5.91 8.16 -2.93
N TRP A 82 5.44 6.97 -3.29
CA TRP A 82 4.03 6.66 -3.52
C TRP A 82 3.40 6.00 -2.29
N HIS A 83 2.13 6.25 -2.06
CA HIS A 83 1.31 5.66 -1.00
C HIS A 83 -0.12 5.35 -1.47
N GLY A 84 -0.73 4.37 -0.81
CA GLY A 84 -2.16 4.08 -0.88
C GLY A 84 -2.62 3.36 0.39
N ASN A 85 -3.91 3.04 0.44
CA ASN A 85 -4.49 2.23 1.51
C ASN A 85 -5.14 0.97 0.95
N LEU A 86 -5.04 -0.13 1.70
CA LEU A 86 -5.83 -1.33 1.46
C LEU A 86 -6.56 -1.71 2.73
N THR A 87 -7.89 -1.76 2.69
CA THR A 87 -8.68 -2.44 3.71
C THR A 87 -9.11 -3.79 3.15
N SER A 88 -8.78 -4.89 3.83
CA SER A 88 -9.05 -6.24 3.33
C SER A 88 -9.29 -7.22 4.47
N PRO A 89 -10.13 -8.27 4.29
CA PRO A 89 -10.22 -9.35 5.26
C PRO A 89 -8.99 -10.28 5.25
N VAL A 90 -8.09 -10.12 4.27
CA VAL A 90 -6.87 -10.92 4.17
C VAL A 90 -5.80 -10.38 5.12
N HIS A 91 -5.36 -11.23 6.04
CA HIS A 91 -4.14 -10.97 6.82
C HIS A 91 -2.91 -11.29 5.95
N LEU A 92 -2.23 -10.27 5.40
CA LEU A 92 -1.20 -10.43 4.37
C LEU A 92 -0.02 -11.28 4.83
N TYR A 93 0.53 -11.02 6.02
CA TYR A 93 1.68 -11.78 6.53
C TYR A 93 1.34 -13.25 6.79
N ALA A 94 0.25 -13.52 7.54
CA ALA A 94 -0.22 -14.87 7.79
C ALA A 94 -0.53 -15.63 6.48
N ARG A 95 -1.14 -14.96 5.50
CA ARG A 95 -1.40 -15.53 4.18
C ARG A 95 -0.12 -15.86 3.44
N ALA A 96 0.88 -14.99 3.50
CA ALA A 96 2.18 -15.21 2.88
C ALA A 96 2.92 -16.40 3.53
N LEU A 97 2.94 -16.48 4.88
CA LEU A 97 3.53 -17.62 5.58
C LEU A 97 2.88 -18.95 5.20
N ALA A 98 1.54 -18.99 5.08
CA ALA A 98 0.82 -20.19 4.68
C ALA A 98 1.13 -20.63 3.24
N LEU A 99 1.40 -19.69 2.34
CA LEU A 99 1.73 -19.98 0.94
C LEU A 99 3.21 -20.24 0.71
N ALA A 100 4.11 -19.66 1.52
CA ALA A 100 5.55 -19.71 1.36
C ALA A 100 6.13 -21.14 1.39
N ALA A 101 5.47 -22.08 2.09
CA ALA A 101 5.90 -23.47 2.14
C ALA A 101 5.94 -24.13 0.74
N ASP A 102 4.97 -23.77 -0.11
CA ASP A 102 4.79 -24.39 -1.43
C ASP A 102 5.05 -23.40 -2.59
N ARG A 103 5.38 -22.14 -2.27
CA ARG A 103 5.60 -21.04 -3.23
C ARG A 103 6.88 -20.27 -2.90
N PRO A 104 8.04 -20.66 -3.46
CA PRO A 104 9.32 -19.99 -3.23
C PRO A 104 9.31 -18.49 -3.53
N GLU A 105 8.51 -18.07 -4.52
CA GLU A 105 8.32 -16.67 -4.88
C GLU A 105 7.63 -15.86 -3.76
N VAL A 106 6.74 -16.48 -2.98
CA VAL A 106 6.11 -15.87 -1.80
C VAL A 106 7.12 -15.77 -0.66
N ALA A 107 7.91 -16.82 -0.43
CA ALA A 107 8.95 -16.81 0.60
C ALA A 107 9.97 -15.68 0.36
N ALA A 108 10.37 -15.47 -0.90
CA ALA A 108 11.25 -14.37 -1.29
C ALA A 108 10.61 -12.97 -1.15
N ALA A 109 9.29 -12.89 -1.03
CA ALA A 109 8.55 -11.64 -0.90
C ALA A 109 8.18 -11.28 0.55
N LEU A 110 8.54 -12.09 1.55
CA LEU A 110 8.25 -11.82 2.97
C LEU A 110 8.92 -10.54 3.48
N ASP A 111 10.16 -10.28 3.06
CA ASP A 111 10.87 -9.04 3.42
C ASP A 111 10.26 -7.83 2.70
N ASP A 112 9.83 -8.01 1.45
CA ASP A 112 9.10 -6.99 0.70
C ASP A 112 7.76 -6.66 1.36
N LEU A 113 7.06 -7.62 1.97
CA LEU A 113 5.82 -7.38 2.69
C LEU A 113 6.01 -6.37 3.82
N ARG A 114 6.99 -6.59 4.69
CA ARG A 114 7.28 -5.66 5.80
C ARG A 114 7.57 -4.24 5.31
N ARG A 115 8.37 -4.14 4.24
CA ARG A 115 8.83 -2.86 3.70
C ARG A 115 7.78 -2.12 2.87
N LEU A 116 7.10 -2.83 1.96
CA LEU A 116 6.17 -2.24 0.99
C LEU A 116 4.76 -2.09 1.55
N TRP A 117 4.33 -2.98 2.44
CA TRP A 117 3.00 -2.94 3.08
C TRP A 117 3.02 -2.37 4.49
N MET A 118 4.19 -1.88 4.94
CA MET A 118 4.42 -1.27 6.24
C MET A 118 3.91 -2.17 7.37
N LEU A 119 4.47 -3.38 7.46
CA LEU A 119 4.13 -4.31 8.55
C LEU A 119 5.18 -4.22 9.66
N ASP A 120 4.76 -4.47 10.89
CA ASP A 120 5.67 -4.59 12.03
C ASP A 120 6.39 -5.96 12.05
N GLU A 121 7.15 -6.22 13.13
CA GLU A 121 7.89 -7.47 13.30
C GLU A 121 6.96 -8.70 13.41
N SER A 122 5.75 -8.51 13.94
CA SER A 122 4.72 -9.54 14.08
C SER A 122 3.93 -9.76 12.78
N GLY A 123 4.09 -8.86 11.80
CA GLY A 123 3.36 -8.90 10.54
C GLY A 123 2.02 -8.16 10.57
N GLU A 124 1.76 -7.38 11.62
CA GLU A 124 0.57 -6.53 11.75
C GLU A 124 0.76 -5.22 10.98
N PRO A 125 -0.32 -4.61 10.44
CA PRO A 125 -0.22 -3.31 9.78
C PRO A 125 0.27 -2.23 10.74
N ASN A 126 1.34 -1.53 10.35
CA ASN A 126 1.89 -0.40 11.08
C ASN A 126 1.42 0.91 10.44
N ALA A 127 0.46 1.57 11.09
CA ALA A 127 -0.08 2.83 10.61
C ALA A 127 0.99 3.95 10.64
N PRO A 128 1.27 4.64 9.52
CA PRO A 128 2.13 5.80 9.54
C PRO A 128 1.43 6.95 10.27
N ALA A 129 2.20 7.76 10.99
CA ALA A 129 1.66 8.98 11.60
C ALA A 129 1.06 9.93 10.55
N ASN A 130 1.69 10.01 9.37
CA ASN A 130 1.23 10.69 8.15
C ASN A 130 2.06 10.19 6.93
N PRO A 131 1.52 10.17 5.70
CA PRO A 131 0.11 10.27 5.38
C PRO A 131 -0.57 8.91 5.58
N ALA A 132 -1.71 8.92 6.26
CA ALA A 132 -2.71 7.87 6.18
C ALA A 132 -4.04 8.58 6.01
N ARG A 133 -4.75 8.35 4.90
CA ARG A 133 -6.15 8.73 4.83
C ARG A 133 -6.93 7.68 5.60
N THR A 134 -7.53 8.05 6.74
CA THR A 134 -8.60 7.24 7.30
C THR A 134 -9.76 7.27 6.30
N LEU A 135 -10.09 6.12 5.72
CA LEU A 135 -11.35 5.98 4.98
C LEU A 135 -12.47 6.46 5.91
N TRP A 136 -13.35 7.33 5.42
CA TRP A 136 -14.48 7.80 6.21
C TRP A 136 -15.31 6.59 6.66
N GLU A 137 -15.44 6.39 7.97
CA GLU A 137 -16.48 5.53 8.52
C GLU A 137 -17.80 6.31 8.38
N ALA A 138 -18.73 5.75 7.59
CA ALA A 138 -20.07 6.30 7.39
C ALA A 138 -20.98 6.07 8.59
#